data_AF-A0A5D4IMD1-F1
#
_entry.id   AF-A0A5D4IMD1-F1
#
_cell.length_a   1.000
_cell.length_b   1.000
_cell.length_c   1.000
_cell.angle_alpha   90.00
_cell.angle_beta   90.00
_cell.angle_gamma   90.00
#
_symmetry.space_group_name_H-M   'P 1'
#
loop_
_entity.id
_entity.type
_entity.pdbx_description
1 polymer ?
#
loop_
_entity_poly.entity_id
_entity_poly.type
_entity_poly.pdbx_seq_one_letter_code
_entity_poly.pdbx_strand_id
1 'polypeptide(L)'
;MTDGSTTSAIPTTRAIQHLAQRWIQDGMAAGAAGAAGTAGRGREWGWRRARTVPAAGFVCSPAGLWLALAAVAAGARGGTAAELRALLGTADREAAPAVTEVARELATTGALGVATRVWSRVPVLRAYREALPDVRFDPMDPAAVDAWVREATGGLIDRLPLEITDDTLLALVNVLALKARWEKPFEGWRTQDLPFTDAAGTVREVPTMGKDVPVADAWTAGGAYVVELRCAGEPDGGPGARVRLVLGEPGAGPERVLPAGWAPRTAGVPLDTDRVTIGLPRLALRTRVPVTGQLPALGVRLATSDDADFSGLSPEPLLVSDVIQEAVLKIAEEGVEAAAVTVVAMAPAGAAPRPQRVQHIAFDRPFGVVGLAGADDVPLFTAWQADIPAEPDA
;
A
#
# COMPACT_ATOMS: atom_id res chain seq x y z
N MET A 1 1.53 -25.52 31.21
CA MET A 1 0.86 -25.82 29.93
C MET A 1 0.32 -24.51 29.40
N THR A 2 1.13 -23.82 28.61
CA THR A 2 0.78 -22.56 27.96
C THR A 2 1.44 -22.60 26.60
N ASP A 3 0.67 -23.02 25.60
CA ASP A 3 0.99 -22.73 24.20
C ASP A 3 -0.30 -22.91 23.39
N GLY A 4 -0.74 -21.83 22.75
CA GLY A 4 -1.99 -21.82 22.00
C GLY A 4 -2.50 -20.42 21.67
N SER A 5 -1.70 -19.58 21.00
CA SER A 5 -2.23 -18.36 20.38
C SER A 5 -1.48 -17.82 19.15
N THR A 6 -0.50 -18.55 18.57
CA THR A 6 0.39 -17.99 17.53
C THR A 6 0.20 -18.54 16.11
N THR A 7 -0.94 -19.17 15.79
CA THR A 7 -1.13 -19.86 14.49
C THR A 7 -2.04 -19.12 13.49
N SER A 8 -2.66 -17.98 13.85
CA SER A 8 -3.73 -17.39 13.01
C SER A 8 -3.30 -16.37 11.94
N ALA A 9 -2.20 -15.63 12.10
CA ALA A 9 -1.84 -14.48 11.26
C ALA A 9 -1.23 -14.82 9.88
N ILE A 10 -0.47 -15.93 9.81
CA ILE A 10 0.31 -16.33 8.62
C ILE A 10 -0.53 -16.56 7.33
N PRO A 11 -1.72 -17.18 7.37
CA PRO A 11 -2.54 -17.40 6.18
C PRO A 11 -3.00 -16.08 5.54
N THR A 12 -3.39 -15.10 6.36
CA THR A 12 -3.91 -13.82 5.87
C THR A 12 -2.79 -12.93 5.31
N THR A 13 -1.63 -12.91 5.96
CA THR A 13 -0.42 -12.25 5.43
C THR A 13 -0.08 -12.76 4.04
N ARG A 14 -0.06 -14.09 3.84
CA ARG A 14 0.21 -14.69 2.52
C ARG A 14 -0.85 -14.35 1.49
N ALA A 15 -2.12 -14.30 1.88
CA ALA A 15 -3.19 -13.90 0.97
C ALA A 15 -3.06 -12.46 0.50
N ILE A 16 -2.75 -11.53 1.42
CA ILE A 16 -2.52 -10.10 1.09
C ILE A 16 -1.26 -9.95 0.21
N GLN A 17 -0.18 -10.66 0.52
CA GLN A 17 1.05 -10.67 -0.30
C GLN A 17 0.78 -11.24 -1.70
N HIS A 18 0.01 -12.32 -1.80
CA HIS A 18 -0.38 -12.90 -3.09
C HIS A 18 -1.28 -11.96 -3.90
N LEU A 19 -2.24 -11.28 -3.26
CA LEU A 19 -3.04 -10.23 -3.90
C LEU A 19 -2.15 -9.09 -4.40
N ALA A 20 -1.20 -8.61 -3.59
CA ALA A 20 -0.24 -7.58 -3.98
C ALA A 20 0.57 -8.01 -5.21
N GLN A 21 1.06 -9.24 -5.21
CA GLN A 21 1.85 -9.77 -6.32
C GLN A 21 1.03 -9.87 -7.62
N ARG A 22 -0.19 -10.43 -7.58
CA ARG A 22 -1.06 -10.47 -8.75
C ARG A 22 -1.49 -9.08 -9.21
N TRP A 23 -1.73 -8.16 -8.29
CA TRP A 23 -2.05 -6.78 -8.62
C TRP A 23 -0.93 -6.10 -9.43
N ILE A 24 0.32 -6.30 -9.01
CA ILE A 24 1.50 -5.73 -9.67
C ILE A 24 1.74 -6.40 -11.02
N GLN A 25 1.60 -7.72 -11.09
CA GLN A 25 1.84 -8.50 -12.32
C GLN A 25 0.73 -8.30 -13.36
N ASP A 26 -0.53 -8.41 -12.94
CA ASP A 26 -1.68 -8.51 -13.84
C ASP A 26 -2.49 -7.20 -13.92
N GLY A 27 -2.57 -6.44 -12.82
CA GLY A 27 -3.38 -5.21 -12.73
C GLY A 27 -2.70 -3.99 -13.35
N MET A 28 -1.46 -3.71 -12.96
CA MET A 28 -0.74 -2.50 -13.39
C MET A 28 -0.23 -2.58 -14.85
N ALA A 29 0.03 -3.79 -15.36
CA ALA A 29 0.33 -4.00 -16.78
C ALA A 29 -0.86 -3.66 -17.71
N ALA A 30 -2.10 -3.84 -17.22
CA ALA A 30 -3.32 -3.47 -17.95
C ALA A 30 -3.64 -1.97 -17.86
N GLY A 31 -3.34 -1.32 -16.72
CA GLY A 31 -3.59 0.12 -16.50
C GLY A 31 -2.73 1.05 -17.35
N ALA A 32 -1.49 0.67 -17.65
CA ALA A 32 -0.58 1.44 -18.52
C ALA A 32 -1.10 1.58 -19.97
N ALA A 33 -1.95 0.67 -20.44
CA ALA A 33 -2.59 0.77 -21.75
C ALA A 33 -3.81 1.71 -21.75
N GLY A 34 -4.46 1.93 -20.60
CA GLY A 34 -5.67 2.74 -20.47
C GLY A 34 -5.43 4.24 -20.28
N ALA A 35 -4.31 4.64 -19.68
CA ALA A 35 -3.99 6.05 -19.42
C ALA A 35 -3.58 6.84 -20.69
N ALA A 36 -3.26 6.15 -21.80
CA ALA A 36 -2.87 6.79 -23.06
C ALA A 36 -4.05 7.07 -24.02
N GLY A 37 -5.30 6.86 -23.60
CA GLY A 37 -6.44 6.78 -24.52
C GLY A 37 -7.73 7.46 -24.05
N THR A 38 -7.71 8.74 -23.69
CA THR A 38 -8.93 9.58 -23.65
C THR A 38 -8.82 10.77 -24.60
N ALA A 39 -8.65 10.46 -25.88
CA ALA A 39 -9.05 11.35 -26.97
C ALA A 39 -9.55 10.51 -28.16
N GLY A 40 -10.86 10.54 -28.42
CA GLY A 40 -11.42 10.14 -29.71
C GLY A 40 -12.16 8.80 -29.75
N ARG A 41 -13.43 8.88 -30.15
CA ARG A 41 -14.39 7.80 -30.38
C ARG A 41 -13.87 6.66 -31.27
N GLY A 42 -14.18 5.43 -30.86
CA GLY A 42 -14.58 4.31 -31.72
C GLY A 42 -13.53 3.68 -32.63
N ARG A 43 -13.04 2.49 -32.25
CA ARG A 43 -12.96 1.24 -33.05
C ARG A 43 -12.11 0.17 -32.35
N GLU A 44 -12.69 -1.01 -32.22
CA GLU A 44 -12.10 -2.37 -32.31
C GLU A 44 -10.61 -2.53 -31.91
N TRP A 45 -10.36 -3.07 -30.71
CA TRP A 45 -9.02 -3.39 -30.22
C TRP A 45 -8.58 -4.80 -30.59
N GLY A 46 -7.80 -4.91 -31.68
CA GLY A 46 -7.01 -6.10 -31.99
C GLY A 46 -5.76 -6.18 -31.09
N TRP A 47 -5.60 -7.29 -30.39
CA TRP A 47 -4.42 -7.62 -29.60
C TRP A 47 -3.18 -7.71 -30.52
N ARG A 48 -2.36 -6.66 -30.57
CA ARG A 48 -0.99 -6.76 -31.12
C ARG A 48 -0.01 -6.36 -30.05
N ARG A 49 0.98 -7.24 -29.85
CA ARG A 49 2.09 -7.18 -28.89
C ARG A 49 2.55 -5.74 -28.63
N ALA A 50 2.18 -5.20 -27.47
CA ALA A 50 2.67 -3.92 -27.00
C ALA A 50 4.15 -4.05 -26.61
N ARG A 51 4.98 -3.14 -27.14
CA ARG A 51 6.31 -2.85 -26.60
C ARG A 51 6.14 -2.53 -25.12
N THR A 52 6.99 -3.10 -24.25
CA THR A 52 7.00 -2.83 -22.81
C THR A 52 7.25 -1.34 -22.58
N VAL A 53 6.18 -0.59 -22.30
CA VAL A 53 6.27 0.76 -21.75
C VAL A 53 6.83 0.61 -20.32
N PRO A 54 7.83 1.41 -19.90
CA PRO A 54 8.26 1.41 -18.51
C PRO A 54 7.06 1.67 -17.60
N ALA A 55 6.88 0.88 -16.55
CA ALA A 55 5.78 1.07 -15.61
C ALA A 55 5.88 2.46 -14.97
N ALA A 56 4.83 3.28 -15.11
CA ALA A 56 4.73 4.57 -14.44
C ALA A 56 4.74 4.39 -12.91
N GLY A 57 5.09 5.45 -12.18
CA GLY A 57 5.06 5.43 -10.72
C GLY A 57 3.65 5.16 -10.19
N PHE A 58 3.53 4.39 -9.11
CA PHE A 58 2.24 4.10 -8.49
C PHE A 58 2.34 3.90 -6.98
N VAL A 59 1.21 4.05 -6.30
CA VAL A 59 0.99 3.62 -4.92
C VAL A 59 -0.34 2.86 -4.83
N CYS A 60 -0.38 1.78 -4.05
CA CYS A 60 -1.59 1.02 -3.77
C CYS A 60 -1.60 0.49 -2.34
N SER A 61 -2.77 0.04 -1.87
CA SER A 61 -2.93 -0.63 -0.58
C SER A 61 -3.48 -2.04 -0.75
N PRO A 62 -2.62 -3.07 -0.88
CA PRO A 62 -3.08 -4.45 -0.97
C PRO A 62 -3.97 -4.86 0.21
N ALA A 63 -3.60 -4.45 1.44
CA ALA A 63 -4.39 -4.71 2.64
C ALA A 63 -5.76 -4.01 2.61
N GLY A 64 -5.83 -2.73 2.20
CA GLY A 64 -7.09 -2.00 2.09
C GLY A 64 -8.03 -2.58 1.04
N LEU A 65 -7.50 -2.96 -0.12
CA LEU A 65 -8.27 -3.65 -1.15
C LEU A 65 -8.76 -5.02 -0.66
N TRP A 66 -7.91 -5.79 0.01
CA TRP A 66 -8.29 -7.09 0.57
C TRP A 66 -9.44 -6.93 1.57
N LEU A 67 -9.38 -5.96 2.48
CA LEU A 67 -10.44 -5.66 3.44
C LEU A 67 -11.77 -5.31 2.75
N ALA A 68 -11.72 -4.45 1.73
CA ALA A 68 -12.89 -4.05 0.96
C ALA A 68 -13.54 -5.25 0.25
N LEU A 69 -12.74 -6.04 -0.48
CA LEU A 69 -13.23 -7.21 -1.20
C LEU A 69 -13.72 -8.32 -0.26
N ALA A 70 -13.10 -8.48 0.91
CA ALA A 70 -13.52 -9.45 1.90
C ALA A 70 -14.84 -9.06 2.59
N ALA A 71 -15.07 -7.76 2.82
CA ALA A 71 -16.38 -7.27 3.25
C ALA A 71 -17.45 -7.57 2.19
N VAL A 72 -17.19 -7.27 0.92
CA VAL A 72 -18.08 -7.64 -0.20
C VAL A 72 -18.33 -9.16 -0.25
N ALA A 73 -17.30 -9.97 -0.05
CA ALA A 73 -17.40 -11.44 -0.05
C ALA A 73 -18.25 -12.00 1.09
N ALA A 74 -18.35 -11.32 2.24
CA ALA A 74 -19.23 -11.72 3.34
C ALA A 74 -20.72 -11.64 2.95
N GLY A 75 -21.06 -10.72 2.03
CA GLY A 75 -22.41 -10.54 1.49
C GLY A 75 -22.73 -11.44 0.29
N ALA A 76 -21.70 -12.02 -0.35
CA ALA A 76 -21.86 -12.84 -1.53
C ALA A 76 -22.36 -14.27 -1.20
N ARG A 77 -23.05 -14.90 -2.16
CA ARG A 77 -23.49 -16.30 -2.11
C ARG A 77 -23.13 -17.04 -3.40
N GLY A 78 -23.36 -18.35 -3.42
CA GLY A 78 -23.14 -19.22 -4.58
C GLY A 78 -21.76 -19.10 -5.22
N GLY A 79 -21.72 -19.08 -6.56
CA GLY A 79 -20.50 -18.94 -7.35
C GLY A 79 -19.77 -17.62 -7.12
N THR A 80 -20.51 -16.52 -6.90
CA THR A 80 -19.94 -15.19 -6.61
C THR A 80 -19.08 -15.22 -5.36
N ALA A 81 -19.56 -15.87 -4.30
CA ALA A 81 -18.79 -16.05 -3.07
C ALA A 81 -17.57 -16.94 -3.26
N ALA A 82 -17.66 -17.96 -4.10
CA ALA A 82 -16.54 -18.87 -4.38
C ALA A 82 -15.39 -18.15 -5.10
N GLU A 83 -15.70 -17.34 -6.12
CA GLU A 83 -14.69 -16.56 -6.85
C GLU A 83 -13.99 -15.55 -5.93
N LEU A 84 -14.76 -14.79 -5.14
CA LEU A 84 -14.20 -13.81 -4.21
C LEU A 84 -13.33 -14.47 -3.14
N ARG A 85 -13.77 -15.59 -2.53
CA ARG A 85 -12.97 -16.32 -1.52
C ARG A 85 -11.71 -16.93 -2.10
N ALA A 86 -11.76 -17.40 -3.36
CA ALA A 86 -10.59 -17.92 -4.05
C ALA A 86 -9.53 -16.82 -4.27
N LEU A 87 -9.95 -15.61 -4.68
CA LEU A 87 -9.06 -14.47 -4.79
C LEU A 87 -8.45 -14.07 -3.43
N LEU A 88 -9.27 -14.03 -2.40
CA LEU A 88 -8.89 -13.59 -1.05
C LEU A 88 -8.10 -14.64 -0.26
N GLY A 89 -7.98 -15.88 -0.76
CA GLY A 89 -7.35 -16.98 -0.02
C GLY A 89 -8.14 -17.41 1.23
N THR A 90 -9.45 -17.13 1.28
CA THR A 90 -10.33 -17.39 2.43
C THR A 90 -11.24 -18.60 2.22
N ALA A 91 -10.87 -19.52 1.32
CA ALA A 91 -11.71 -20.69 1.00
C ALA A 91 -12.12 -21.52 2.25
N ASP A 92 -11.29 -21.54 3.29
CA ASP A 92 -11.51 -22.30 4.54
C ASP A 92 -12.05 -21.46 5.72
N ARG A 93 -12.18 -20.13 5.57
CA ARG A 93 -12.66 -19.22 6.63
C ARG A 93 -13.86 -18.43 6.15
N GLU A 94 -14.81 -18.15 7.05
CA GLU A 94 -15.83 -17.15 6.75
C GLU A 94 -15.16 -15.79 6.52
N ALA A 95 -15.52 -15.09 5.43
CA ALA A 95 -14.86 -13.85 5.02
C ALA A 95 -15.02 -12.73 6.07
N ALA A 96 -16.15 -12.69 6.77
CA ALA A 96 -16.45 -11.69 7.79
C ALA A 96 -15.52 -11.74 9.02
N PRO A 97 -15.34 -12.88 9.71
CA PRO A 97 -14.35 -12.99 10.79
C PRO A 97 -12.93 -12.60 10.38
N ALA A 98 -12.52 -12.93 9.15
CA ALA A 98 -11.20 -12.58 8.64
C ALA A 98 -11.04 -11.05 8.43
N VAL A 99 -12.08 -10.35 7.99
CA VAL A 99 -12.11 -8.88 7.92
C VAL A 99 -11.93 -8.27 9.31
N THR A 100 -12.69 -8.75 10.29
CA THR A 100 -12.62 -8.26 11.67
C THR A 100 -11.25 -8.47 12.30
N GLU A 101 -10.64 -9.65 12.10
CA GLU A 101 -9.31 -9.97 12.61
C GLU A 101 -8.25 -9.03 12.04
N VAL A 102 -8.20 -8.91 10.71
CA VAL A 102 -7.23 -8.03 10.03
C VAL A 102 -7.47 -6.57 10.36
N ALA A 103 -8.72 -6.09 10.32
CA ALA A 103 -9.02 -4.70 10.62
C ALA A 103 -8.56 -4.31 12.03
N ARG A 104 -8.77 -5.19 13.02
CA ARG A 104 -8.32 -4.97 14.40
C ARG A 104 -6.81 -5.00 14.53
N GLU A 105 -6.16 -5.96 13.87
CA GLU A 105 -4.70 -6.05 13.84
C GLU A 105 -4.09 -4.77 13.25
N LEU A 106 -4.60 -4.32 12.11
CA LEU A 106 -4.16 -3.08 11.48
C LEU A 106 -4.43 -1.85 12.36
N ALA A 107 -5.58 -1.80 13.04
CA ALA A 107 -5.92 -0.73 13.97
C ALA A 107 -5.01 -0.67 15.21
N THR A 108 -4.22 -1.72 15.52
CA THR A 108 -3.19 -1.65 16.57
C THR A 108 -1.95 -0.86 16.15
N THR A 109 -1.79 -0.60 14.85
CA THR A 109 -0.70 0.24 14.33
C THR A 109 -1.11 1.70 14.51
N GLY A 110 -0.63 2.35 15.57
CA GLY A 110 -1.08 3.69 15.99
C GLY A 110 -0.96 4.80 14.93
N ALA A 111 -0.09 4.63 13.94
CA ALA A 111 0.10 5.57 12.82
C ALA A 111 -0.87 5.33 11.63
N LEU A 112 -1.74 4.32 11.70
CA LEU A 112 -2.57 3.85 10.60
C LEU A 112 -4.06 4.07 10.90
N GLY A 113 -4.68 4.99 10.16
CA GLY A 113 -6.13 5.09 10.09
C GLY A 113 -6.66 4.00 9.17
N VAL A 114 -7.39 3.03 9.71
CA VAL A 114 -8.20 2.06 8.94
C VAL A 114 -9.66 2.34 9.21
N ALA A 115 -10.42 2.64 8.16
CA ALA A 115 -11.87 2.78 8.30
C ALA A 115 -12.56 2.21 7.07
N THR A 116 -13.51 1.31 7.30
CA THR A 116 -14.40 0.80 6.27
C THR A 116 -15.82 1.22 6.62
N ARG A 117 -16.52 1.79 5.64
CA ARG A 117 -17.91 2.18 5.81
C ARG A 117 -18.69 1.81 4.55
N VAL A 118 -19.98 1.54 4.76
CA VAL A 118 -20.93 1.17 3.73
C VAL A 118 -22.04 2.21 3.72
N TRP A 119 -22.27 2.82 2.58
CA TRP A 119 -23.38 3.74 2.32
C TRP A 119 -24.37 3.06 1.40
N SER A 120 -25.66 3.12 1.74
CA SER A 120 -26.67 2.35 1.01
C SER A 120 -27.95 3.16 0.79
N ARG A 121 -28.52 3.03 -0.42
CA ARG A 121 -29.89 3.46 -0.77
C ARG A 121 -30.91 2.34 -0.55
N VAL A 122 -30.44 1.09 -0.49
CA VAL A 122 -31.25 -0.13 -0.32
C VAL A 122 -31.13 -0.71 1.09
N PRO A 123 -32.10 -1.54 1.53
CA PRO A 123 -31.98 -2.25 2.80
C PRO A 123 -30.75 -3.16 2.82
N VAL A 124 -29.98 -3.10 3.92
CA VAL A 124 -28.86 -4.02 4.18
C VAL A 124 -29.28 -4.98 5.27
N LEU A 125 -29.16 -6.29 4.99
CA LEU A 125 -29.61 -7.36 5.88
C LEU A 125 -28.92 -7.27 7.25
N ARG A 126 -29.71 -7.49 8.30
CA ARG A 126 -29.23 -7.47 9.68
C ARG A 126 -28.07 -8.44 9.92
N ALA A 127 -28.19 -9.66 9.40
CA ALA A 127 -27.16 -10.69 9.55
C ALA A 127 -25.80 -10.25 8.94
N TYR A 128 -25.81 -9.51 7.82
CA TYR A 128 -24.60 -8.98 7.23
C TYR A 128 -23.97 -7.88 8.09
N ARG A 129 -24.79 -6.98 8.64
CA ARG A 129 -24.31 -5.93 9.56
C ARG A 129 -23.70 -6.53 10.83
N GLU A 130 -24.33 -7.54 11.41
CA GLU A 130 -23.87 -8.22 12.63
C GLU A 130 -22.58 -9.02 12.38
N ALA A 131 -22.35 -9.51 11.16
CA ALA A 131 -21.13 -10.20 10.78
C ALA A 131 -19.90 -9.26 10.66
N LEU A 132 -20.11 -7.95 10.51
CA LEU A 132 -19.05 -6.96 10.33
C LEU A 132 -19.14 -5.86 11.40
N PRO A 133 -18.86 -6.18 12.67
CA PRO A 133 -19.11 -5.26 13.80
C PRO A 133 -18.28 -3.97 13.76
N ASP A 134 -17.14 -3.99 13.07
CA ASP A 134 -16.24 -2.84 12.97
C ASP A 134 -16.50 -1.98 11.72
N VAL A 135 -17.47 -2.38 10.88
CA VAL A 135 -17.90 -1.62 9.69
C VAL A 135 -19.12 -0.79 10.02
N ARG A 136 -19.08 0.50 9.67
CA ARG A 136 -20.24 1.39 9.83
C ARG A 136 -21.17 1.33 8.61
N PHE A 137 -22.47 1.40 8.86
CA PHE A 137 -23.52 1.34 7.84
C PHE A 137 -24.40 2.57 7.93
N ASP A 138 -24.34 3.41 6.90
CA ASP A 138 -25.01 4.70 6.86
C ASP A 138 -25.92 4.80 5.61
N PRO A 139 -26.97 5.64 5.62
CA PRO A 139 -27.71 5.96 4.41
C PRO A 139 -26.81 6.67 3.39
N MET A 140 -27.10 6.50 2.11
CA MET A 140 -26.34 7.16 1.04
C MET A 140 -26.56 8.68 1.04
N ASP A 141 -25.46 9.42 1.25
CA ASP A 141 -25.39 10.87 1.14
C ASP A 141 -23.98 11.26 0.61
N PRO A 142 -23.86 11.71 -0.65
CA PRO A 142 -22.56 12.06 -1.24
C PRO A 142 -21.77 13.10 -0.43
N ALA A 143 -22.43 14.09 0.17
CA ALA A 143 -21.75 15.10 0.96
C ALA A 143 -21.20 14.53 2.27
N ALA A 144 -21.94 13.62 2.91
CA ALA A 144 -21.48 12.92 4.10
C ALA A 144 -20.34 11.94 3.79
N VAL A 145 -20.36 11.31 2.60
CA VAL A 145 -19.27 10.44 2.12
C VAL A 145 -17.98 11.26 1.99
N ASP A 146 -18.02 12.38 1.25
CA ASP A 146 -16.86 13.24 1.06
C ASP A 146 -16.32 13.80 2.38
N ALA A 147 -17.21 14.27 3.26
CA ALA A 147 -16.83 14.75 4.59
C ALA A 147 -16.11 13.67 5.41
N TRP A 148 -16.62 12.42 5.36
CA TRP A 148 -15.99 11.29 6.04
C TRP A 148 -14.66 10.89 5.40
N VAL A 149 -14.54 10.87 4.07
CA VAL A 149 -13.26 10.56 3.39
C VAL A 149 -12.20 11.57 3.80
N ARG A 150 -12.53 12.85 3.82
CA ARG A 150 -11.62 13.92 4.25
C ARG A 150 -11.21 13.76 5.71
N GLU A 151 -12.15 13.44 6.60
CA GLU A 151 -11.87 13.19 8.01
C GLU A 151 -10.97 11.96 8.21
N ALA A 152 -11.35 10.82 7.62
CA ALA A 152 -10.66 9.54 7.76
C ALA A 152 -9.24 9.54 7.17
N THR A 153 -8.97 10.43 6.20
CA THR A 153 -7.64 10.60 5.59
C THR A 153 -6.83 11.73 6.21
N GLY A 154 -7.34 12.40 7.25
CA GLY A 154 -6.70 13.56 7.85
C GLY A 154 -6.51 14.72 6.85
N GLY A 155 -7.39 14.81 5.84
CA GLY A 155 -7.37 15.82 4.79
C GLY A 155 -6.53 15.49 3.55
N LEU A 156 -5.91 14.30 3.46
CA LEU A 156 -5.11 13.93 2.28
C LEU A 156 -5.95 13.66 1.04
N ILE A 157 -7.19 13.21 1.22
CA ILE A 157 -8.14 12.98 0.13
C ILE A 157 -9.39 13.80 0.44
N ASP A 158 -9.64 14.84 -0.35
CA ASP A 158 -10.71 15.80 -0.08
C ASP A 158 -12.11 15.23 -0.32
N ARG A 159 -12.25 14.33 -1.31
CA ARG A 159 -13.52 13.80 -1.80
C ARG A 159 -13.35 12.39 -2.33
N LEU A 160 -14.46 11.64 -2.39
CA LEU A 160 -14.46 10.29 -2.93
C LEU A 160 -13.93 10.28 -4.37
N PRO A 161 -13.01 9.37 -4.71
CA PRO A 161 -12.55 9.16 -6.07
C PRO A 161 -13.59 8.40 -6.91
N LEU A 162 -14.88 8.68 -6.75
CA LEU A 162 -15.97 8.11 -7.52
C LEU A 162 -17.14 9.09 -7.43
N GLU A 163 -17.79 9.35 -8.57
CA GLU A 163 -19.03 10.09 -8.57
C GLU A 163 -20.16 9.14 -8.15
N ILE A 164 -20.83 9.44 -7.05
CA ILE A 164 -22.01 8.69 -6.61
C ILE A 164 -23.20 9.20 -7.42
N THR A 165 -23.66 8.39 -8.38
CA THR A 165 -24.84 8.68 -9.21
C THR A 165 -26.12 8.18 -8.53
N ASP A 166 -27.27 8.48 -9.12
CA ASP A 166 -28.57 7.97 -8.61
C ASP A 166 -28.70 6.45 -8.75
N ASP A 167 -27.96 5.84 -9.69
CA ASP A 167 -27.93 4.39 -9.91
C ASP A 167 -27.03 3.65 -8.90
N THR A 168 -26.22 4.37 -8.11
CA THR A 168 -25.36 3.75 -7.09
C THR A 168 -26.18 3.27 -5.89
N LEU A 169 -26.61 2.01 -5.87
CA LEU A 169 -27.42 1.48 -4.77
C LEU A 169 -26.64 1.30 -3.46
N LEU A 170 -25.33 1.03 -3.56
CA LEU A 170 -24.44 0.83 -2.43
C LEU A 170 -23.01 1.24 -2.78
N ALA A 171 -22.33 1.91 -1.85
CA ALA A 171 -20.90 2.21 -1.92
C ALA A 171 -20.20 1.62 -0.69
N LEU A 172 -19.16 0.84 -0.90
CA LEU A 172 -18.23 0.42 0.15
C LEU A 172 -16.94 1.21 -0.04
N VAL A 173 -16.63 2.08 0.91
CA VAL A 173 -15.42 2.90 0.87
C VAL A 173 -14.52 2.45 2.00
N ASN A 174 -13.34 1.99 1.60
CA ASN A 174 -12.27 1.65 2.51
C ASN A 174 -11.21 2.75 2.44
N VAL A 175 -10.93 3.37 3.58
CA VAL A 175 -9.84 4.33 3.74
C VAL A 175 -8.72 3.66 4.52
N LEU A 176 -7.54 3.67 3.91
CA LEU A 176 -6.28 3.39 4.61
C LEU A 176 -5.42 4.64 4.52
N ALA A 177 -5.08 5.22 5.67
CA ALA A 177 -4.23 6.40 5.75
C ALA A 177 -3.09 6.14 6.73
N LEU A 178 -1.86 5.98 6.22
CA LEU A 178 -0.68 5.88 7.06
C LEU A 178 -0.12 7.30 7.27
N LYS A 179 -0.26 7.80 8.49
CA LYS A 179 0.38 9.03 8.95
C LYS A 179 1.41 8.66 10.02
N ALA A 180 2.63 8.38 9.55
CA ALA A 180 3.70 7.89 10.41
C ALA A 180 4.87 8.88 10.45
N ARG A 181 5.40 9.11 11.65
CA ARG A 181 6.66 9.85 11.85
C ARG A 181 7.81 8.87 11.90
N TRP A 182 8.98 9.23 11.40
CA TRP A 182 10.17 8.40 11.59
C TRP A 182 10.50 8.31 13.08
N GLU A 183 10.83 7.12 13.58
CA GLU A 183 11.35 6.96 14.96
C GLU A 183 12.63 7.79 15.12
N LYS A 184 13.44 7.84 14.06
CA LYS A 184 14.62 8.70 13.94
C LYS A 184 14.50 9.50 12.65
N PRO A 185 14.09 10.79 12.69
CA PRO A 185 13.98 11.66 11.52
C PRO A 185 15.27 11.78 10.71
N PHE A 186 15.16 12.17 9.45
CA PHE A 186 16.32 12.60 8.66
C PHE A 186 16.76 13.99 9.14
N GLU A 187 18.06 14.22 9.14
CA GLU A 187 18.61 15.51 9.52
C GLU A 187 18.54 16.44 8.32
N GLY A 188 17.70 17.48 8.37
CA GLY A 188 17.46 18.36 7.21
C GLY A 188 18.71 19.02 6.64
N TRP A 189 19.77 19.22 7.43
CA TRP A 189 21.06 19.76 6.95
C TRP A 189 21.85 18.78 6.07
N ARG A 190 21.49 17.48 6.08
CA ARG A 190 22.03 16.45 5.18
C ARG A 190 21.26 16.33 3.87
N THR A 191 20.13 17.04 3.73
CA THR A 191 19.37 17.05 2.48
C THR A 191 20.11 17.90 1.45
N GLN A 192 20.33 17.33 0.26
CA GLN A 192 21.03 17.97 -0.85
C GLN A 192 20.33 17.62 -2.16
N ASP A 193 20.38 18.54 -3.12
CA ASP A 193 19.97 18.24 -4.48
C ASP A 193 20.96 17.24 -5.08
N LEU A 194 20.47 16.06 -5.43
CA LEU A 194 21.24 14.97 -6.03
C LEU A 194 20.53 14.41 -7.27
N PRO A 195 21.26 13.86 -8.24
CA PRO A 195 20.68 13.37 -9.48
C PRO A 195 19.82 12.12 -9.24
N PHE A 196 18.62 12.13 -9.81
CA PHE A 196 17.72 10.98 -9.93
C PHE A 196 17.48 10.67 -11.40
N THR A 197 17.61 9.40 -11.77
CA THR A 197 17.36 8.89 -13.13
C THR A 197 16.01 8.19 -13.17
N ASP A 198 15.03 8.74 -13.89
CA ASP A 198 13.72 8.09 -14.03
C ASP A 198 13.74 6.83 -14.93
N ALA A 199 12.62 6.12 -15.00
CA ALA A 199 12.47 4.92 -15.82
C ALA A 199 12.57 5.18 -17.34
N ALA A 200 12.42 6.44 -17.79
CA ALA A 200 12.65 6.86 -19.17
C ALA A 200 14.12 7.22 -19.45
N GLY A 201 14.97 7.27 -18.42
CA GLY A 201 16.38 7.66 -18.49
C GLY A 201 16.61 9.17 -18.34
N THR A 202 15.58 9.95 -18.01
CA THR A 202 15.72 11.38 -17.71
C THR A 202 16.41 11.55 -16.37
N VAL A 203 17.41 12.44 -16.33
CA VAL A 203 18.11 12.78 -15.10
C VAL A 203 17.67 14.16 -14.62
N ARG A 204 17.32 14.30 -13.35
CA ARG A 204 17.07 15.59 -12.70
C ARG A 204 17.64 15.61 -11.28
N GLU A 205 18.16 16.75 -10.88
CA GLU A 205 18.48 17.04 -9.47
C GLU A 205 17.19 17.13 -8.64
N VAL A 206 17.12 16.37 -7.55
CA VAL A 206 15.98 16.36 -6.64
C VAL A 206 16.44 16.43 -5.17
N PRO A 207 15.67 17.06 -4.27
CA PRO A 207 15.99 17.10 -2.85
C PRO A 207 16.09 15.68 -2.27
N THR A 208 17.31 15.27 -1.93
CA THR A 208 17.65 13.93 -1.48
C THR A 208 18.16 13.96 -0.05
N MET A 209 17.42 13.30 0.84
CA MET A 209 17.69 13.25 2.26
C MET A 209 18.79 12.22 2.55
N GLY A 210 19.77 12.59 3.37
CA GLY A 210 20.86 11.71 3.79
C GLY A 210 20.68 11.16 5.21
N LYS A 211 20.95 9.87 5.43
CA LYS A 211 20.90 9.26 6.78
C LYS A 211 21.84 8.08 6.95
N ASP A 212 22.39 7.92 8.15
CA ASP A 212 23.10 6.70 8.54
C ASP A 212 22.09 5.70 9.11
N VAL A 213 22.17 4.45 8.67
CA VAL A 213 21.28 3.37 9.12
C VAL A 213 22.08 2.25 9.77
N PRO A 214 21.55 1.59 10.82
CA PRO A 214 22.19 0.41 11.40
C PRO A 214 22.40 -0.66 10.33
N VAL A 215 23.57 -1.31 10.32
CA VAL A 215 23.90 -2.38 9.34
C VAL A 215 22.86 -3.51 9.38
N ALA A 216 22.31 -3.81 10.57
CA ALA A 216 21.29 -4.84 10.74
C ALA A 216 19.97 -4.55 10.01
N ASP A 217 19.67 -3.26 9.80
CA ASP A 217 18.46 -2.75 9.15
C ASP A 217 18.63 -2.62 7.62
N ALA A 218 19.77 -3.06 7.07
CA ALA A 218 20.01 -3.12 5.63
C ALA A 218 20.53 -4.51 5.20
N TRP A 219 19.99 -5.05 4.12
CA TRP A 219 20.36 -6.37 3.60
C TRP A 219 20.12 -6.44 2.09
N THR A 220 20.48 -7.56 1.47
CA THR A 220 20.11 -7.87 0.09
C THR A 220 19.09 -9.00 0.05
N ALA A 221 18.10 -8.90 -0.83
CA ALA A 221 17.12 -9.96 -1.09
C ALA A 221 16.73 -9.92 -2.58
N GLY A 222 16.75 -11.06 -3.25
CA GLY A 222 16.37 -11.15 -4.67
C GLY A 222 17.23 -10.31 -5.63
N GLY A 223 18.47 -9.94 -5.24
CA GLY A 223 19.33 -9.04 -6.00
C GLY A 223 18.97 -7.55 -5.84
N ALA A 224 18.14 -7.19 -4.86
CA ALA A 224 17.86 -5.81 -4.49
C ALA A 224 18.42 -5.50 -3.11
N TYR A 225 18.82 -4.25 -2.87
CA TYR A 225 19.03 -3.73 -1.53
C TYR A 225 17.69 -3.48 -0.85
N VAL A 226 17.57 -3.87 0.41
CA VAL A 226 16.42 -3.56 1.26
C VAL A 226 16.93 -2.79 2.47
N VAL A 227 16.33 -1.64 2.74
CA VAL A 227 16.59 -0.82 3.93
C VAL A 227 15.30 -0.66 4.71
N GLU A 228 15.28 -1.06 5.97
CA GLU A 228 14.14 -0.92 6.86
C GLU A 228 14.29 0.30 7.77
N LEU A 229 13.29 1.17 7.74
CA LEU A 229 13.15 2.31 8.63
C LEU A 229 11.94 2.08 9.53
N ARG A 230 12.08 2.43 10.81
CA ARG A 230 11.02 2.35 11.81
C ARG A 230 10.31 3.69 11.94
N CYS A 231 9.01 3.64 12.06
CA CYS A 231 8.20 4.78 12.44
C CYS A 231 7.99 4.80 13.96
N ALA A 232 7.81 5.98 14.53
CA ALA A 232 7.42 6.14 15.92
C ALA A 232 6.05 5.50 16.16
N GLY A 233 5.92 4.76 17.28
CA GLY A 233 4.63 4.30 17.77
C GLY A 233 3.85 5.42 18.47
N GLU A 234 2.57 5.18 18.71
CA GLU A 234 1.74 6.03 19.58
C GLU A 234 2.20 5.91 21.06
N PRO A 235 2.03 6.95 21.89
CA PRO A 235 2.37 6.92 23.31
C PRO A 235 1.69 5.77 24.09
N ASP A 236 0.52 5.32 23.64
CA ASP A 236 -0.30 4.27 24.29
C ASP A 236 0.08 2.82 23.88
N GLY A 237 1.26 2.61 23.27
CA GLY A 237 1.96 1.33 23.35
C GLY A 237 1.79 0.33 22.20
N GLY A 238 1.33 0.76 21.02
CA GLY A 238 1.36 -0.06 19.80
C GLY A 238 2.73 -0.02 19.10
N PRO A 239 3.19 -1.10 18.44
CA PRO A 239 4.39 -1.06 17.61
C PRO A 239 4.20 -0.07 16.45
N GLY A 240 5.22 0.75 16.20
CA GLY A 240 5.23 1.65 15.05
C GLY A 240 5.25 0.88 13.73
N ALA A 241 4.70 1.49 12.68
CA ALA A 241 4.82 0.96 11.33
C ALA A 241 6.29 0.82 10.90
N ARG A 242 6.56 -0.06 9.95
CA ARG A 242 7.88 -0.15 9.31
C ARG A 242 7.76 0.24 7.84
N VAL A 243 8.80 0.88 7.32
CA VAL A 243 8.91 1.19 5.90
C VAL A 243 10.16 0.52 5.37
N ARG A 244 10.01 -0.35 4.38
CA ARG A 244 11.13 -0.93 3.64
C ARG A 244 11.28 -0.24 2.29
N LEU A 245 12.46 0.32 2.08
CA LEU A 245 12.90 0.89 0.82
C LEU A 245 13.67 -0.18 0.06
N VAL A 246 13.32 -0.40 -1.20
CA VAL A 246 13.85 -1.51 -2.00
C VAL A 246 14.44 -1.00 -3.30
N LEU A 247 15.75 -1.18 -3.48
CA LEU A 247 16.48 -0.71 -4.65
C LEU A 247 16.99 -1.90 -5.46
N GLY A 248 16.43 -2.09 -6.66
CA GLY A 248 16.87 -3.12 -7.59
C GLY A 248 18.12 -2.74 -8.37
N GLU A 249 18.60 -3.72 -9.14
CA GLU A 249 19.55 -3.48 -10.24
C GLU A 249 18.99 -2.43 -11.23
N PRO A 250 19.84 -1.61 -11.86
CA PRO A 250 19.40 -0.65 -12.88
C PRO A 250 18.51 -1.30 -13.95
N GLY A 251 17.35 -0.70 -14.21
CA GLY A 251 16.38 -1.18 -15.19
C GLY A 251 15.47 -2.33 -14.74
N ALA A 252 15.57 -2.79 -13.49
CA ALA A 252 14.65 -3.78 -12.93
C ALA A 252 13.24 -3.18 -12.72
N GLY A 253 12.20 -3.92 -13.12
CA GLY A 253 10.80 -3.51 -12.96
C GLY A 253 10.21 -3.79 -11.57
N PRO A 254 9.06 -3.18 -11.25
CA PRO A 254 8.38 -3.32 -9.96
C PRO A 254 8.06 -4.79 -9.60
N GLU A 255 7.73 -5.62 -10.58
CA GLU A 255 7.38 -7.04 -10.41
C GLU A 255 8.54 -7.89 -9.88
N ARG A 256 9.79 -7.44 -10.11
CA ARG A 256 10.99 -8.11 -9.62
C ARG A 256 11.49 -7.50 -8.30
N VAL A 257 11.34 -6.19 -8.13
CA VAL A 257 11.93 -5.45 -7.00
C VAL A 257 11.02 -5.47 -5.78
N LEU A 258 9.72 -5.15 -5.93
CA LEU A 258 8.79 -5.02 -4.80
C LEU A 258 8.65 -6.29 -3.94
N PRO A 259 8.68 -7.52 -4.49
CA PRO A 259 8.63 -8.74 -3.68
C PRO A 259 9.72 -8.85 -2.61
N ALA A 260 10.88 -8.22 -2.79
CA ALA A 260 11.93 -8.19 -1.78
C ALA A 260 11.56 -7.34 -0.54
N GLY A 261 10.59 -6.42 -0.67
CA GLY A 261 10.14 -5.55 0.42
C GLY A 261 9.28 -6.28 1.46
N TRP A 262 8.38 -7.16 1.05
CA TRP A 262 7.58 -7.99 1.98
C TRP A 262 8.12 -9.42 2.16
N ALA A 263 9.29 -9.72 1.58
CA ALA A 263 9.98 -10.96 1.89
C ALA A 263 10.37 -10.99 3.38
N PRO A 264 10.31 -12.15 4.04
CA PRO A 264 10.77 -12.28 5.42
C PRO A 264 12.21 -11.82 5.58
N ARG A 265 12.52 -11.13 6.68
CA ARG A 265 13.90 -10.68 6.96
C ARG A 265 14.93 -11.82 6.92
N THR A 266 14.51 -13.04 7.27
CA THR A 266 15.34 -14.26 7.25
C THR A 266 15.72 -14.74 5.86
N ALA A 267 15.02 -14.31 4.81
CA ALA A 267 15.38 -14.57 3.42
C ALA A 267 16.48 -13.63 2.89
N GLY A 268 16.80 -12.58 3.66
CA GLY A 268 17.80 -11.58 3.29
C GLY A 268 19.23 -11.94 3.70
N VAL A 269 20.19 -11.59 2.85
CA VAL A 269 21.63 -11.73 3.13
C VAL A 269 22.16 -10.42 3.73
N PRO A 270 22.75 -10.45 4.95
CA PRO A 270 23.33 -9.26 5.58
C PRO A 270 24.42 -8.60 4.72
N LEU A 271 24.59 -7.29 4.86
CA LEU A 271 25.67 -6.56 4.21
C LEU A 271 27.00 -6.78 4.93
N ASP A 272 28.07 -7.08 4.18
CA ASP A 272 29.43 -7.17 4.72
C ASP A 272 30.09 -5.79 4.76
N THR A 273 29.63 -4.94 5.70
CA THR A 273 30.04 -3.54 5.83
C THR A 273 30.04 -3.11 7.30
N ASP A 274 30.83 -2.09 7.64
CA ASP A 274 30.89 -1.55 9.00
C ASP A 274 29.86 -0.43 9.21
N ARG A 275 29.48 0.25 8.12
CA ARG A 275 28.52 1.36 8.13
C ARG A 275 27.65 1.33 6.88
N VAL A 276 26.40 1.76 7.01
CA VAL A 276 25.48 1.97 5.88
C VAL A 276 24.98 3.40 5.92
N THR A 277 24.99 4.07 4.77
CA THR A 277 24.37 5.38 4.58
C THR A 277 23.39 5.32 3.43
N ILE A 278 22.27 6.01 3.54
CA ILE A 278 21.26 6.09 2.50
C ILE A 278 21.08 7.52 1.98
N GLY A 279 20.76 7.62 0.69
CA GLY A 279 20.22 8.83 0.07
C GLY A 279 18.81 8.54 -0.44
N LEU A 280 17.80 9.24 0.08
CA LEU A 280 16.38 9.02 -0.23
C LEU A 280 15.73 10.32 -0.71
N PRO A 281 15.24 10.40 -1.96
CA PRO A 281 14.50 11.56 -2.43
C PRO A 281 13.26 11.83 -1.58
N ARG A 282 12.93 13.11 -1.39
CA ARG A 282 11.56 13.49 -1.03
C ARG A 282 10.64 13.05 -2.16
N LEU A 283 9.48 12.49 -1.82
CA LEU A 283 8.51 12.08 -2.83
C LEU A 283 7.07 12.19 -2.34
N ALA A 284 6.20 12.55 -3.27
CA ALA A 284 4.76 12.32 -3.17
C ALA A 284 4.28 11.50 -4.35
N LEU A 285 3.52 10.45 -4.05
CA LEU A 285 2.81 9.64 -5.04
C LEU A 285 1.32 9.65 -4.70
N ARG A 286 0.50 9.83 -5.72
CA ARG A 286 -0.95 9.69 -5.64
C ARG A 286 -1.40 8.84 -6.80
N THR A 287 -2.19 7.82 -6.51
CA THR A 287 -2.70 6.92 -7.54
C THR A 287 -4.16 6.65 -7.28
N ARG A 288 -4.98 6.84 -8.32
CA ARG A 288 -6.39 6.44 -8.36
C ARG A 288 -6.52 5.33 -9.39
N VAL A 289 -6.83 4.12 -8.94
CA VAL A 289 -6.94 2.94 -9.79
C VAL A 289 -8.39 2.43 -9.79
N PRO A 290 -9.07 2.43 -10.96
CA PRO A 290 -10.29 1.65 -11.12
C PRO A 290 -9.92 0.17 -11.16
N VAL A 291 -10.33 -0.55 -10.12
CA VAL A 291 -10.07 -1.96 -9.89
C VAL A 291 -11.07 -2.85 -10.65
N THR A 292 -12.27 -2.35 -10.94
CA THR A 292 -13.38 -3.12 -11.53
C THR A 292 -12.96 -3.90 -12.77
N GLY A 293 -12.28 -3.23 -13.71
CA GLY A 293 -11.84 -3.85 -14.97
C GLY A 293 -10.74 -4.90 -14.79
N GLN A 294 -10.08 -4.93 -13.63
CA GLN A 294 -9.02 -5.88 -13.30
C GLN A 294 -9.55 -7.11 -12.57
N LEU A 295 -10.73 -7.03 -11.92
CA LEU A 295 -11.33 -8.15 -11.19
C LEU A 295 -11.47 -9.43 -12.03
N PRO A 296 -11.88 -9.39 -13.32
CA PRO A 296 -11.94 -10.58 -14.16
C PRO A 296 -10.58 -11.26 -14.36
N ALA A 297 -9.51 -10.49 -14.54
CA ALA A 297 -8.15 -11.02 -14.67
C ALA A 297 -7.65 -11.65 -13.37
N LEU A 298 -8.14 -11.14 -12.23
CA LEU A 298 -7.90 -11.71 -10.90
C LEU A 298 -8.79 -12.92 -10.58
N GLY A 299 -9.72 -13.29 -11.46
CA GLY A 299 -10.58 -14.47 -11.32
C GLY A 299 -11.97 -14.19 -10.73
N VAL A 300 -12.35 -12.92 -10.57
CA VAL A 300 -13.67 -12.49 -10.08
C VAL A 300 -14.46 -11.91 -11.26
N ARG A 301 -15.40 -12.69 -11.78
CA ARG A 301 -16.19 -12.37 -12.98
C ARG A 301 -17.67 -12.20 -12.67
N LEU A 302 -18.22 -13.07 -11.82
CA LEU A 302 -19.64 -13.07 -11.49
C LEU A 302 -20.05 -11.80 -10.74
N ALA A 303 -19.20 -11.34 -9.83
CA ALA A 303 -19.47 -10.16 -9.00
C ALA A 303 -19.71 -8.86 -9.81
N THR A 304 -19.18 -8.77 -11.03
CA THR A 304 -19.29 -7.61 -11.93
C THR A 304 -20.30 -7.84 -13.07
N SER A 305 -21.15 -8.87 -12.96
CA SER A 305 -22.11 -9.26 -13.99
C SER A 305 -23.53 -9.34 -13.43
N ASP A 306 -24.52 -9.48 -14.30
CA ASP A 306 -25.92 -9.68 -13.90
C ASP A 306 -26.16 -11.01 -13.15
N ASP A 307 -25.20 -11.93 -13.21
CA ASP A 307 -25.21 -13.20 -12.45
C ASP A 307 -24.67 -13.05 -11.02
N ALA A 308 -24.39 -11.82 -10.57
CA ALA A 308 -23.91 -11.55 -9.22
C ALA A 308 -24.95 -11.97 -8.16
N ASP A 309 -24.50 -12.71 -7.16
CA ASP A 309 -25.34 -13.14 -6.05
C ASP A 309 -24.87 -12.48 -4.74
N PHE A 310 -25.47 -11.34 -4.44
CA PHE A 310 -25.32 -10.59 -3.19
C PHE A 310 -26.57 -10.66 -2.31
N SER A 311 -27.34 -11.74 -2.43
CA SER A 311 -28.54 -11.99 -1.61
C SER A 311 -28.24 -12.10 -0.10
N GLY A 312 -26.98 -12.33 0.26
CA GLY A 312 -26.51 -12.28 1.64
C GLY A 312 -26.31 -10.87 2.19
N LEU A 313 -26.31 -9.85 1.34
CA LEU A 313 -26.10 -8.44 1.68
C LEU A 313 -27.42 -7.67 1.70
N SER A 314 -28.23 -7.80 0.66
CA SER A 314 -29.49 -7.08 0.46
C SER A 314 -30.55 -8.02 -0.11
N PRO A 315 -31.85 -7.81 0.19
CA PRO A 315 -32.92 -8.45 -0.57
C PRO A 315 -33.03 -7.94 -2.01
N GLU A 316 -32.49 -6.75 -2.31
CA GLU A 316 -32.45 -6.21 -3.67
C GLU A 316 -31.30 -6.85 -4.47
N PRO A 317 -31.48 -7.11 -5.78
CA PRO A 317 -30.39 -7.52 -6.65
C PRO A 317 -29.29 -6.45 -6.71
N LEU A 318 -28.04 -6.85 -6.50
CA LEU A 318 -26.88 -5.98 -6.53
C LEU A 318 -25.78 -6.61 -7.39
N LEU A 319 -24.90 -5.77 -7.92
CA LEU A 319 -23.64 -6.14 -8.55
C LEU A 319 -22.57 -5.11 -8.21
N VAL A 320 -21.30 -5.47 -8.37
CA VAL A 320 -20.18 -4.54 -8.19
C VAL A 320 -20.04 -3.71 -9.47
N SER A 321 -20.56 -2.49 -9.46
CA SER A 321 -20.43 -1.57 -10.60
C SER A 321 -19.03 -0.97 -10.66
N ASP A 322 -18.51 -0.53 -9.51
CA ASP A 322 -17.24 0.17 -9.41
C ASP A 322 -16.49 -0.21 -8.14
N VAL A 323 -15.19 -0.45 -8.29
CA VAL A 323 -14.23 -0.54 -7.20
C VAL A 323 -13.12 0.43 -7.56
N ILE A 324 -12.95 1.49 -6.78
CA ILE A 324 -11.88 2.46 -6.98
C ILE A 324 -11.04 2.51 -5.71
N GLN A 325 -9.74 2.31 -5.88
CA GLN A 325 -8.77 2.53 -4.82
C GLN A 325 -8.01 3.81 -5.12
N GLU A 326 -8.02 4.73 -4.16
CA GLU A 326 -7.10 5.85 -4.14
C GLU A 326 -6.12 5.68 -2.99
N ALA A 327 -4.83 5.86 -3.30
CA ALA A 327 -3.76 5.82 -2.32
C ALA A 327 -2.84 7.02 -2.50
N VAL A 328 -2.33 7.53 -1.38
CA VAL A 328 -1.39 8.64 -1.32
C VAL A 328 -0.23 8.23 -0.42
N LEU A 329 1.00 8.44 -0.89
CA LEU A 329 2.23 8.26 -0.14
C LEU A 329 3.00 9.58 -0.16
N LYS A 330 3.43 10.06 1.00
CA LYS A 330 4.35 11.20 1.13
C LYS A 330 5.54 10.80 1.99
N ILE A 331 6.76 11.13 1.54
CA ILE A 331 8.01 10.90 2.28
C ILE A 331 8.77 12.22 2.35
N ALA A 332 9.13 12.61 3.58
CA ALA A 332 9.91 13.80 3.92
C ALA A 332 10.75 13.52 5.18
N GLU A 333 11.53 14.51 5.64
CA GLU A 333 12.51 14.35 6.71
C GLU A 333 11.92 13.98 8.08
N GLU A 334 10.73 14.49 8.38
CA GLU A 334 10.12 14.41 9.72
C GLU A 334 8.98 13.38 9.83
N GLY A 335 8.25 13.16 8.73
CA GLY A 335 6.88 12.61 8.77
C GLY A 335 5.80 13.62 9.27
N VAL A 336 6.13 14.92 9.25
CA VAL A 336 5.39 16.16 9.60
C VAL A 336 5.29 16.54 11.10
N GLU A 337 5.91 17.70 11.38
CA GLU A 337 5.83 18.70 12.47
C GLU A 337 6.77 18.57 13.69
N ALA A 338 7.39 19.71 14.02
CA ALA A 338 8.81 19.87 14.32
C ALA A 338 9.20 19.89 15.82
N ALA A 339 10.40 19.37 16.10
CA ALA A 339 11.30 19.83 17.16
C ALA A 339 12.70 19.24 16.94
N ALA A 340 13.75 20.07 16.99
CA ALA A 340 15.14 19.64 16.89
C ALA A 340 15.81 19.59 18.28
N VAL A 341 16.59 18.54 18.55
CA VAL A 341 17.52 18.47 19.68
C VAL A 341 18.92 18.17 19.12
N THR A 342 19.86 19.09 19.32
CA THR A 342 21.26 18.94 18.90
C THR A 342 22.11 18.41 20.04
N VAL A 343 22.78 17.27 19.86
CA VAL A 343 23.78 16.74 20.80
C VAL A 343 25.14 16.68 20.10
N VAL A 344 26.16 17.29 20.70
CA VAL A 344 27.56 17.23 20.24
C VAL A 344 28.32 16.26 21.16
N ALA A 345 28.82 15.16 20.60
CA ALA A 345 29.70 14.22 21.28
C ALA A 345 31.13 14.37 20.76
N MET A 346 32.12 14.42 21.67
CA MET A 346 33.54 14.48 21.33
C MET A 346 34.22 13.13 21.59
N ALA A 347 35.08 12.69 20.68
CA ALA A 347 35.89 11.47 20.82
C ALA A 347 37.35 11.83 21.14
N PRO A 348 38.10 10.97 21.86
CA PRO A 348 39.52 11.21 22.14
C PRO A 348 40.36 11.18 20.86
N ALA A 349 41.18 12.20 20.68
CA ALA A 349 42.16 12.28 19.59
C ALA A 349 43.29 11.27 19.82
N GLY A 350 43.51 10.34 18.88
CA GLY A 350 44.73 9.52 18.89
C GLY A 350 44.65 8.10 18.32
N ALA A 351 43.46 7.54 18.09
CA ALA A 351 43.34 6.28 17.35
C ALA A 351 43.25 6.59 15.85
N ALA A 352 44.21 6.10 15.04
CA ALA A 352 44.04 6.09 13.59
C ALA A 352 42.70 5.39 13.28
N PRO A 353 41.74 6.04 12.59
CA PRO A 353 40.48 5.42 12.29
C PRO A 353 40.76 4.12 11.53
N ARG A 354 40.28 2.98 12.05
CA ARG A 354 40.28 1.75 11.23
C ARG A 354 39.55 2.09 9.93
N PRO A 355 40.07 1.71 8.75
CA PRO A 355 39.35 1.92 7.50
C PRO A 355 38.01 1.21 7.62
N GLN A 356 36.94 1.99 7.72
CA GLN A 356 35.57 1.46 7.80
C GLN A 356 35.10 1.19 6.38
N ARG A 357 34.60 -0.01 6.12
CA ARG A 357 33.85 -0.30 4.91
C ARG A 357 32.50 0.39 5.06
N VAL A 358 32.21 1.30 4.12
CA VAL A 358 30.95 2.05 4.11
C VAL A 358 30.19 1.65 2.86
N GLN A 359 28.97 1.15 3.04
CA GLN A 359 28.04 0.90 1.94
C GLN A 359 27.13 2.13 1.80
N HIS A 360 27.22 2.77 0.63
CA HIS A 360 26.30 3.84 0.25
C HIS A 360 25.17 3.23 -0.59
N ILE A 361 23.91 3.43 -0.18
CA ILE A 361 22.71 3.01 -0.93
C ILE A 361 21.97 4.27 -1.34
N ALA A 362 22.08 4.66 -2.60
CA ALA A 362 21.38 5.82 -3.15
C ALA A 362 20.12 5.36 -3.88
N PHE A 363 18.94 5.83 -3.45
CA PHE A 363 17.68 5.66 -4.15
C PHE A 363 17.59 6.68 -5.29
N ASP A 364 18.53 6.59 -6.23
CA ASP A 364 18.80 7.53 -7.33
C ASP A 364 18.17 7.12 -8.68
N ARG A 365 17.33 6.09 -8.65
CA ARG A 365 16.66 5.48 -9.80
C ARG A 365 15.41 4.74 -9.34
N PRO A 366 14.60 4.13 -10.23
CA PRO A 366 13.35 3.50 -9.82
C PRO A 366 13.49 2.53 -8.65
N PHE A 367 12.66 2.73 -7.64
CA PHE A 367 12.74 1.99 -6.38
C PHE A 367 11.36 1.76 -5.76
N GLY A 368 11.31 0.74 -4.91
CA GLY A 368 10.11 0.33 -4.19
C GLY A 368 10.04 0.90 -2.78
N VAL A 369 8.82 1.18 -2.32
CA VAL A 369 8.51 1.50 -0.92
C VAL A 369 7.41 0.55 -0.45
N VAL A 370 7.63 -0.14 0.67
CA VAL A 370 6.64 -1.03 1.27
C VAL A 370 6.41 -0.63 2.71
N GLY A 371 5.17 -0.24 3.04
CA GLY A 371 4.74 -0.02 4.42
C GLY A 371 4.23 -1.33 5.02
N LEU A 372 4.74 -1.70 6.19
CA LEU A 372 4.42 -2.94 6.90
C LEU A 372 3.78 -2.67 8.26
N ALA A 373 2.85 -3.54 8.66
CA ALA A 373 2.16 -3.47 9.94
C ALA A 373 2.94 -4.19 11.05
N GLY A 374 3.01 -3.58 12.24
CA GLY A 374 3.41 -4.27 13.46
C GLY A 374 4.68 -5.12 13.34
N ALA A 375 4.67 -6.36 13.84
CA ALA A 375 5.79 -7.32 13.76
C ALA A 375 5.79 -8.14 12.45
N ASP A 376 4.64 -8.28 11.79
CA ASP A 376 4.46 -9.12 10.62
C ASP A 376 4.82 -8.42 9.29
N ASP A 377 5.10 -9.20 8.25
CA ASP A 377 5.45 -8.67 6.93
C ASP A 377 4.22 -8.46 6.04
N VAL A 378 3.11 -7.99 6.63
CA VAL A 378 1.86 -7.64 5.91
C VAL A 378 2.06 -6.30 5.19
N PRO A 379 1.99 -6.24 3.84
CA PRO A 379 2.09 -4.99 3.11
C PRO A 379 0.81 -4.16 3.24
N LEU A 380 0.87 -3.12 4.06
CA LEU A 380 -0.15 -2.08 4.21
C LEU A 380 -0.25 -1.25 2.93
N PHE A 381 0.90 -0.78 2.49
CA PHE A 381 1.07 0.05 1.30
C PHE A 381 2.23 -0.47 0.48
N THR A 382 2.12 -0.31 -0.81
CA THR A 382 3.20 -0.60 -1.75
C THR A 382 3.24 0.51 -2.77
N ALA A 383 4.43 1.04 -3.02
CA ALA A 383 4.64 2.05 -4.04
C ALA A 383 5.88 1.76 -4.87
N TRP A 384 5.83 2.20 -6.11
CA TRP A 384 6.93 2.19 -7.06
C TRP A 384 7.17 3.63 -7.50
N GLN A 385 8.34 4.17 -7.18
CA GLN A 385 8.77 5.48 -7.66
C GLN A 385 9.52 5.28 -8.97
N ALA A 386 8.86 5.47 -10.11
CA ALA A 386 9.50 5.31 -11.43
C ALA A 386 9.93 6.65 -12.05
N ASP A 387 9.12 7.67 -11.86
CA ASP A 387 9.28 9.00 -12.45
C ASP A 387 10.19 9.88 -11.58
N ILE A 388 10.50 11.10 -12.05
CA ILE A 388 11.16 12.11 -11.20
C ILE A 388 10.30 12.37 -9.95
N PRO A 389 10.84 12.21 -8.73
CA PRO A 389 10.09 12.44 -7.50
C PRO A 389 9.48 13.85 -7.43
N ALA A 390 8.17 13.90 -7.16
CA ALA A 390 7.46 15.15 -6.90
C ALA A 390 7.62 15.55 -5.43
N GLU A 391 7.73 16.85 -5.15
CA GLU A 391 7.82 17.32 -3.77
C GLU A 391 6.49 17.15 -3.02
N PRO A 392 6.50 16.78 -1.72
CA PRO A 392 5.30 16.53 -0.93
C PRO A 392 4.30 17.69 -0.78
N ASP A 393 4.75 18.93 -0.94
CA ASP A 393 3.99 20.17 -0.71
C ASP A 393 3.93 21.09 -1.94
N ALA A 394 4.15 20.55 -3.14
CA ALA A 394 4.13 21.29 -4.41
C ALA A 394 2.73 21.66 -4.91
#